data_AF-A0A942UW45-F1
#
_entry.id   AF-A0A942UW45-F1
#
_cell.length_a   1.000
_cell.length_b   1.000
_cell.length_c   1.000
_cell.angle_alpha   90.00
_cell.angle_beta   90.00
_cell.angle_gamma   90.00
#
_symmetry.space_group_name_H-M   'P 1'
#
loop_
_entity.id
_entity.type
_entity.pdbx_description
1 polymer ?
#
loop_
_entity_poly.entity_id
_entity_poly.type
_entity_poly.pdbx_seq_one_letter_code
_entity_poly.pdbx_strand_id
1 'polypeptide(L)'
;MDFITYKNKMKDKYKVYFDIEKNSDIFNTFDMVAKSNIKNEKFFLTKKSVIYSYENNEVCLIKYTKEIDEVCLDEFICSIKENMDKATVQDENHMSTVFTGILVTDKNDNIQLHNKIKKFKYYQSYCLGLRGWSEIRLILITLRDGKVICSKKAKKIKSFYEP
;
A
#
# COMPACT_ATOMS: atom_id res chain seq x y z
N MET A 1 7.02 14.98 15.58
CA MET A 1 8.13 14.42 14.77
C MET A 1 8.02 14.98 13.35
N ASP A 2 9.11 15.25 12.66
CA ASP A 2 9.09 15.68 11.25
C ASP A 2 9.01 14.49 10.28
N PHE A 3 8.70 14.77 9.00
CA PHE A 3 8.53 13.72 8.00
C PHE A 3 9.82 12.95 7.68
N ILE A 4 10.99 13.59 7.72
CA ILE A 4 12.26 12.91 7.41
C ILE A 4 12.54 11.86 8.49
N THR A 5 12.37 12.23 9.76
CA THR A 5 12.51 11.31 10.89
C THR A 5 11.50 10.17 10.81
N TYR A 6 10.22 10.47 10.51
CA TYR A 6 9.19 9.45 10.31
C TYR A 6 9.55 8.48 9.18
N LYS A 7 9.96 8.99 8.02
CA LYS A 7 10.32 8.19 6.84
C LYS A 7 11.49 7.26 7.14
N ASN A 8 12.51 7.74 7.86
CA ASN A 8 13.64 6.90 8.25
C ASN A 8 13.22 5.78 9.21
N LYS A 9 12.35 6.08 10.20
CA LYS A 9 11.76 5.06 11.09
C LYS A 9 10.99 4.01 10.29
N MET A 10 10.20 4.42 9.30
CA MET A 10 9.48 3.47 8.44
C MET A 10 10.43 2.63 7.60
N LYS A 11 11.48 3.22 7.02
CA LYS A 11 12.52 2.49 6.29
C LYS A 11 13.16 1.40 7.14
N ASP A 12 13.47 1.71 8.40
CA ASP A 12 14.05 0.73 9.33
C ASP A 12 13.08 -0.38 9.74
N LYS A 13 11.77 -0.08 9.85
CA LYS A 13 10.75 -1.11 10.09
C LYS A 13 10.57 -2.02 8.87
N TYR A 14 10.55 -1.45 7.67
CA TYR A 14 10.27 -2.18 6.43
C TYR A 14 11.43 -3.06 5.98
N LYS A 15 12.69 -2.62 6.12
CA LYS A 15 13.87 -3.36 5.63
C LYS A 15 14.01 -4.80 6.16
N VAL A 16 13.27 -5.16 7.21
CA VAL A 16 13.24 -6.51 7.76
C VAL A 16 12.49 -7.49 6.84
N TYR A 17 11.43 -7.04 6.16
CA TYR A 17 10.54 -7.90 5.37
C TYR A 17 10.28 -7.38 3.94
N PHE A 18 10.75 -6.17 3.62
CA PHE A 18 10.48 -5.49 2.36
C PHE A 18 11.77 -4.95 1.74
N ASP A 19 11.80 -4.99 0.42
CA ASP A 19 12.77 -4.28 -0.40
C ASP A 19 12.36 -2.81 -0.53
N ILE A 20 13.26 -1.90 -0.15
CA ILE A 20 13.02 -0.46 -0.28
C ILE A 20 13.47 0.00 -1.67
N GLU A 21 12.50 0.42 -2.49
CA GLU A 21 12.76 0.85 -3.86
C GLU A 21 13.27 2.29 -3.86
N LYS A 22 14.46 2.50 -4.44
CA LYS A 22 15.12 3.82 -4.44
C LYS A 22 14.67 4.72 -5.58
N ASN A 23 14.40 4.15 -6.76
CA ASN A 23 14.00 4.86 -7.97
C ASN A 23 12.98 3.99 -8.73
N SER A 24 11.70 4.16 -8.42
CA SER A 24 10.64 3.45 -9.13
C SER A 24 10.14 4.29 -10.29
N ASP A 25 10.23 3.80 -11.52
CA ASP A 25 9.62 4.51 -12.67
C ASP A 25 8.09 4.51 -12.59
N ILE A 26 7.52 3.44 -12.01
CA ILE A 26 6.07 3.31 -11.82
C ILE A 26 5.63 4.18 -10.66
N PHE A 27 6.28 4.08 -9.49
CA PHE A 27 5.86 4.75 -8.27
C PHE A 27 6.67 6.04 -8.00
N ASN A 28 7.07 6.76 -9.05
CA ASN A 28 7.95 7.93 -8.96
C ASN A 28 7.34 9.13 -8.20
N THR A 29 6.03 9.18 -8.05
CA THR A 29 5.33 10.25 -7.33
C THR A 29 5.38 10.08 -5.80
N PHE A 30 5.79 8.91 -5.29
CA PHE A 30 5.81 8.60 -3.86
C PHE A 30 7.17 8.89 -3.21
N ASP A 31 7.15 9.31 -1.95
CA ASP A 31 8.35 9.69 -1.19
C ASP A 31 9.12 8.49 -0.64
N MET A 32 8.45 7.33 -0.57
CA MET A 32 9.05 6.04 -0.25
C MET A 32 8.15 4.91 -0.75
N VAL A 33 8.80 3.88 -1.31
CA VAL A 33 8.15 2.67 -1.82
C VAL A 33 8.84 1.46 -1.20
N ALA A 34 8.04 0.53 -0.66
CA ALA A 34 8.52 -0.73 -0.11
C ALA A 34 7.72 -1.88 -0.71
N LYS A 35 8.40 -2.90 -1.21
CA LYS A 35 7.78 -4.05 -1.86
C LYS A 35 8.19 -5.33 -1.14
N SER A 36 7.24 -6.22 -0.91
CA SER A 36 7.53 -7.58 -0.47
C SER A 36 6.81 -8.56 -1.37
N ASN A 37 7.50 -9.65 -1.69
CA ASN A 37 6.96 -10.74 -2.48
C ASN A 37 7.07 -12.02 -1.66
N ILE A 38 5.93 -12.58 -1.25
CA ILE A 38 5.88 -13.84 -0.52
C ILE A 38 5.35 -14.91 -1.47
N LYS A 39 6.24 -15.77 -1.95
CA LYS A 39 5.88 -16.97 -2.72
C LYS A 39 5.76 -18.15 -1.78
N ASN A 40 4.56 -18.73 -1.70
CA ASN A 40 4.35 -20.01 -1.06
C ASN A 40 4.17 -21.08 -2.13
N GLU A 41 5.16 -21.97 -2.25
CA GLU A 41 5.10 -23.12 -3.15
C GLU A 41 4.77 -24.37 -2.32
N LYS A 42 3.62 -24.99 -2.58
CA LYS A 42 3.33 -26.34 -2.09
C LYS A 42 3.61 -27.34 -3.19
N PHE A 43 4.72 -28.06 -3.07
CA PHE A 43 5.03 -29.20 -3.92
C PHE A 43 4.24 -30.43 -3.45
N PHE A 44 3.39 -31.01 -4.30
CA PHE A 44 2.83 -32.34 -4.06
C PHE A 44 3.83 -33.39 -4.57
N LEU A 45 4.10 -34.42 -3.76
CA LEU A 45 5.15 -35.45 -3.92
C LEU A 45 4.89 -36.45 -5.08
N THR A 46 4.62 -35.99 -6.29
CA THR A 46 4.70 -36.82 -7.51
C THR A 46 5.29 -36.03 -8.67
N LYS A 47 6.13 -36.70 -9.48
CA LYS A 47 7.15 -36.16 -10.39
C LYS A 47 6.73 -35.16 -11.49
N LYS A 48 5.48 -34.70 -11.56
CA LYS A 48 5.00 -33.67 -12.50
C LYS A 48 3.69 -33.07 -11.97
N SER A 49 3.76 -31.98 -11.19
CA SER A 49 2.71 -30.94 -11.13
C SER A 49 3.09 -29.89 -10.08
N VAL A 50 3.34 -28.65 -10.52
CA VAL A 50 3.26 -27.47 -9.64
C VAL A 50 1.77 -27.19 -9.46
N ILE A 51 1.21 -27.54 -8.30
CA ILE A 51 -0.18 -27.23 -7.97
C ILE A 51 -0.16 -25.99 -7.07
N TYR A 52 -0.41 -24.83 -7.69
CA TYR A 52 -0.60 -23.51 -7.06
C TYR A 52 0.58 -22.96 -6.24
N SER A 53 1.35 -22.04 -6.85
CA SER A 53 2.14 -21.05 -6.12
C SER A 53 1.22 -19.89 -5.71
N TYR A 54 1.03 -19.66 -4.41
CA TYR A 54 0.35 -18.45 -3.95
C TYR A 54 1.40 -17.35 -3.75
N GLU A 55 1.47 -16.45 -4.73
CA GLU A 55 2.26 -15.23 -4.68
C GLU A 55 1.40 -14.10 -4.10
N ASN A 56 1.77 -13.64 -2.90
CA ASN A 56 1.17 -12.48 -2.25
C ASN A 56 2.18 -11.34 -2.32
N ASN A 57 1.88 -10.36 -3.16
CA ASN A 57 2.65 -9.14 -3.25
C ASN A 57 2.07 -8.08 -2.31
N GLU A 58 2.93 -7.35 -1.59
CA GLU A 58 2.54 -6.17 -0.84
C GLU A 58 3.39 -4.99 -1.30
N VAL A 59 2.72 -3.88 -1.63
CA VAL A 59 3.34 -2.63 -2.06
C VAL A 59 2.89 -1.54 -1.11
N CYS A 60 3.83 -0.99 -0.37
CA CYS A 60 3.60 0.12 0.55
C CYS A 60 4.10 1.42 -0.08
N LEU A 61 3.21 2.42 -0.14
CA LEU A 61 3.40 3.66 -0.87
C LEU A 61 3.22 4.84 0.09
N ILE A 62 4.32 5.50 0.49
CA ILE A 62 4.28 6.65 1.40
C ILE A 62 4.37 7.94 0.60
N LYS A 63 3.43 8.85 0.84
CA LYS A 63 3.46 10.23 0.31
C LYS A 63 3.32 11.22 1.46
N TYR A 64 4.09 12.30 1.42
CA TYR A 64 3.94 13.44 2.32
C TYR A 64 3.25 14.61 1.63
N THR A 65 2.35 15.27 2.37
CA THR A 65 1.82 16.57 2.03
C THR A 65 1.67 17.43 3.28
N LYS A 66 2.02 18.71 3.19
CA LYS A 66 1.93 19.63 4.33
C LYS A 66 0.47 19.85 4.75
N GLU A 67 -0.42 19.98 3.78
CA GLU A 67 -1.85 20.17 3.96
C GLU A 67 -2.62 19.17 3.12
N ILE A 68 -3.80 18.80 3.57
CA ILE A 68 -4.64 17.79 2.92
C ILE A 68 -6.10 18.21 3.00
N ASP A 69 -6.74 18.21 1.85
CA ASP A 69 -8.18 18.30 1.69
C ASP A 69 -8.71 17.06 0.95
N GLU A 70 -10.00 17.09 0.60
CA GLU A 70 -10.66 15.99 -0.11
C GLU A 70 -10.13 15.79 -1.53
N VAL A 71 -9.70 16.87 -2.20
CA VAL A 71 -9.14 16.82 -3.56
C VAL A 71 -7.79 16.14 -3.52
N CYS A 72 -6.90 16.53 -2.60
CA CYS A 72 -5.60 15.89 -2.40
C CYS A 72 -5.73 14.39 -2.11
N LEU A 73 -6.73 13.99 -1.30
CA LEU A 73 -6.98 12.59 -1.00
C LEU A 73 -7.44 11.82 -2.26
N ASP A 74 -8.31 12.41 -3.07
CA ASP A 74 -8.78 11.79 -4.30
C ASP A 74 -7.66 11.64 -5.34
N GLU A 75 -6.84 12.67 -5.52
CA GLU A 75 -5.65 12.63 -6.37
C GLU A 75 -4.67 11.54 -5.93
N PHE A 76 -4.43 11.43 -4.62
CA PHE A 76 -3.59 10.38 -4.05
C PHE A 76 -4.15 8.98 -4.34
N ILE A 77 -5.45 8.78 -4.16
CA ILE A 77 -6.13 7.51 -4.47
C ILE A 77 -6.05 7.18 -5.96
N CYS A 78 -6.29 8.17 -6.84
CA CYS A 78 -6.18 8.01 -8.28
C CYS A 78 -4.76 7.61 -8.69
N SER A 79 -3.74 8.27 -8.14
CA SER A 79 -2.34 7.93 -8.40
C SER A 79 -2.00 6.49 -7.99
N ILE A 80 -2.53 5.99 -6.86
CA ILE A 80 -2.35 4.58 -6.48
C ILE A 80 -2.97 3.65 -7.52
N LYS A 81 -4.21 3.92 -7.95
CA LYS A 81 -4.93 3.08 -8.92
C LYS A 81 -4.22 3.03 -10.28
N GLU A 82 -3.78 4.18 -10.79
CA GLU A 82 -3.05 4.26 -12.06
C GLU A 82 -1.75 3.43 -12.01
N ASN A 83 -1.01 3.53 -10.92
CA ASN A 83 0.24 2.79 -10.76
C ASN A 83 0.02 1.30 -10.47
N MET A 84 -1.09 0.95 -9.81
CA MET A 84 -1.54 -0.43 -9.63
C MET A 84 -1.89 -1.09 -10.98
N ASP A 85 -2.57 -0.38 -11.87
CA ASP A 85 -2.89 -0.89 -13.21
C ASP A 85 -1.60 -1.09 -14.04
N LYS A 86 -0.67 -0.12 -14.01
CA LYS A 86 0.64 -0.27 -14.67
C LYS A 86 1.44 -1.46 -14.14
N ALA A 87 1.48 -1.64 -12.82
CA ALA A 87 2.21 -2.74 -12.20
C ALA A 87 1.60 -4.10 -12.54
N THR A 88 0.26 -4.20 -12.56
CA THR A 88 -0.41 -5.47 -12.84
C THR A 88 -0.31 -5.87 -14.32
N VAL A 89 -0.27 -4.91 -15.25
CA VAL A 89 -0.05 -5.19 -16.68
C VAL A 89 1.32 -5.84 -16.94
N GLN A 90 2.32 -5.62 -16.08
CA GLN A 90 3.67 -6.16 -16.25
C GLN A 90 3.84 -7.59 -15.72
N ASP A 91 2.88 -8.12 -14.95
CA ASP A 91 2.97 -9.44 -14.35
C ASP A 91 1.82 -10.35 -14.83
N GLU A 92 2.10 -11.16 -15.86
CA GLU A 92 1.12 -12.08 -16.43
C GLU A 92 0.71 -13.22 -15.47
N ASN A 93 1.49 -13.46 -14.41
CA ASN A 93 1.24 -14.49 -13.41
C ASN A 93 0.74 -13.91 -12.07
N HIS A 94 0.33 -12.64 -12.06
CA HIS A 94 -0.16 -11.95 -10.87
C HIS A 94 -1.32 -12.70 -10.22
N MET A 95 -1.09 -13.22 -9.01
CA MET A 95 -2.10 -13.91 -8.20
C MET A 95 -2.82 -12.94 -7.27
N SER A 96 -2.09 -12.17 -6.47
CA SER A 96 -2.68 -11.10 -5.67
C SER A 96 -1.68 -10.01 -5.26
N THR A 97 -2.13 -8.76 -5.26
CA THR A 97 -1.35 -7.65 -4.70
C THR A 97 -2.17 -6.78 -3.76
N VAL A 98 -1.60 -6.47 -2.60
CA VAL A 98 -2.12 -5.49 -1.67
C VAL A 98 -1.33 -4.20 -1.81
N PHE A 99 -2.00 -3.11 -2.17
CA PHE A 99 -1.43 -1.77 -2.12
C PHE A 99 -1.83 -1.08 -0.83
N THR A 100 -0.86 -0.73 0.01
CA THR A 100 -1.09 0.11 1.19
C THR A 100 -0.62 1.53 0.89
N GLY A 101 -1.57 2.43 0.65
CA GLY A 101 -1.33 3.86 0.48
C GLY A 101 -1.30 4.58 1.81
N ILE A 102 -0.18 5.21 2.13
CA ILE A 102 0.06 5.95 3.36
C ILE A 102 0.27 7.43 3.02
N LEU A 103 -0.70 8.25 3.37
CA LEU A 103 -0.61 9.69 3.25
C LEU A 103 -0.21 10.28 4.60
N VAL A 104 0.92 10.96 4.64
CA VAL A 104 1.48 11.58 5.83
C VAL A 104 1.30 13.08 5.73
N THR A 105 0.82 13.69 6.81
CA THR A 105 0.64 15.13 6.91
C THR A 105 1.07 15.64 8.27
N ASP A 106 1.32 16.95 8.38
CA ASP A 106 1.66 17.58 9.64
C ASP A 106 0.48 17.52 10.62
N LYS A 107 -0.71 17.88 10.13
CA LYS A 107 -1.93 17.99 10.95
C LYS A 107 -3.17 17.80 10.08
N ASN A 108 -4.20 17.17 10.65
CA ASN A 108 -5.53 17.15 10.05
C ASN A 108 -6.62 17.01 11.11
N ASP A 109 -7.58 17.93 11.11
CA ASP A 109 -8.76 17.90 11.98
C ASP A 109 -10.07 17.71 11.18
N ASN A 110 -9.98 17.36 9.89
CA ASN A 110 -11.14 17.26 9.02
C ASN A 110 -11.86 15.91 9.21
N ILE A 111 -13.00 15.97 9.90
CA ILE A 111 -13.84 14.80 10.18
C ILE A 111 -14.36 14.12 8.90
N GLN A 112 -14.62 14.87 7.83
CA GLN A 112 -15.13 14.33 6.57
C GLN A 112 -14.07 13.48 5.87
N LEU A 113 -12.83 13.97 5.81
CA LEU A 113 -11.68 13.19 5.35
C LEU A 113 -11.53 11.89 6.15
N HIS A 114 -11.61 11.97 7.48
CA HIS A 114 -11.52 10.79 8.34
C HIS A 114 -12.62 9.77 8.03
N ASN A 115 -13.85 10.23 7.80
CA ASN A 115 -14.98 9.37 7.47
C ASN A 115 -14.83 8.75 6.08
N LYS A 116 -14.36 9.51 5.09
CA LYS A 116 -14.06 9.04 3.73
C LYS A 116 -13.04 7.91 3.77
N ILE A 117 -11.93 8.09 4.49
CA ILE A 117 -10.89 7.06 4.65
C ILE A 117 -11.44 5.80 5.36
N LYS A 118 -12.19 5.96 6.46
CA LYS A 118 -12.77 4.83 7.19
C LYS A 118 -13.73 4.00 6.34
N LYS A 119 -14.49 4.65 5.46
CA LYS A 119 -15.46 4.02 4.54
C LYS A 119 -14.82 3.49 3.26
N PHE A 120 -13.62 3.95 2.92
CA PHE A 120 -12.93 3.55 1.70
C PHE A 120 -12.76 2.04 1.60
N LYS A 121 -13.10 1.52 0.42
CA LYS A 121 -12.90 0.14 0.00
C LYS A 121 -12.60 0.15 -1.49
N TYR A 122 -11.55 -0.55 -1.88
CA TYR A 122 -11.23 -0.75 -3.28
C TYR A 122 -10.69 -2.17 -3.47
N TYR A 123 -11.21 -2.82 -4.50
CA TYR A 123 -10.86 -4.17 -4.91
C TYR A 123 -11.07 -4.26 -6.42
N GLN A 124 -10.10 -4.84 -7.11
CA GLN A 124 -10.15 -5.06 -8.55
C GLN A 124 -9.71 -6.48 -8.83
N SER A 125 -10.56 -7.26 -9.49
CA SER A 125 -10.24 -8.59 -9.99
C SER A 125 -9.95 -8.51 -11.48
N TYR A 126 -8.95 -9.26 -11.95
CA TYR A 126 -8.58 -9.31 -13.36
C TYR A 126 -9.06 -10.63 -13.96
N CYS A 127 -9.70 -10.57 -15.13
CA CYS A 127 -10.29 -11.73 -15.80
C CYS A 127 -11.16 -12.60 -14.88
N LEU A 128 -12.12 -11.99 -14.17
CA LEU A 128 -12.99 -12.67 -13.18
C LEU A 128 -12.20 -13.41 -12.07
N GLY A 129 -10.98 -12.95 -11.76
CA GLY A 129 -10.09 -13.55 -10.76
C GLY A 129 -9.12 -14.59 -11.32
N LEU A 130 -9.22 -14.94 -12.61
CA LEU A 130 -8.30 -15.89 -13.26
C LEU A 130 -6.89 -15.32 -13.41
N ARG A 131 -6.75 -13.99 -13.47
CA ARG A 131 -5.46 -13.27 -13.48
C ARG A 131 -5.22 -12.52 -12.16
N GLY A 132 -5.74 -13.09 -11.09
CA GLY A 132 -5.59 -12.54 -9.75
C GLY A 132 -6.42 -11.30 -9.46
N TRP A 133 -6.04 -10.62 -8.39
CA TRP A 133 -6.76 -9.46 -7.87
C TRP A 133 -5.81 -8.50 -7.15
N SER A 134 -6.29 -7.28 -6.95
CA SER A 134 -5.58 -6.26 -6.20
C SER A 134 -6.53 -5.53 -5.27
N GLU A 135 -6.06 -5.14 -4.09
CA GLU A 135 -6.82 -4.35 -3.12
C GLU A 135 -6.04 -3.11 -2.68
N ILE A 136 -6.75 -2.02 -2.33
CA ILE A 136 -6.12 -0.83 -1.74
C ILE A 136 -6.54 -0.69 -0.27
N ARG A 137 -5.53 -0.51 0.57
CA ARG A 137 -5.63 -0.08 1.97
C ARG A 137 -5.19 1.38 2.05
N LEU A 138 -5.93 2.21 2.78
CA LEU A 138 -5.58 3.62 2.97
C LEU A 138 -5.31 3.93 4.42
N ILE A 139 -4.27 4.72 4.65
CA ILE A 139 -3.84 5.21 5.95
C ILE A 139 -3.51 6.70 5.82
N LEU A 140 -4.05 7.51 6.73
CA LEU A 140 -3.68 8.89 6.95
C LEU A 140 -3.00 9.02 8.30
N ILE A 141 -1.87 9.73 8.33
CA ILE A 141 -1.04 9.91 9.51
C ILE A 141 -0.85 11.40 9.74
N THR A 142 -1.17 11.86 10.95
CA THR A 142 -0.87 13.23 11.37
C THR A 142 0.34 13.22 12.31
N LEU A 143 1.44 13.85 11.89
CA LEU A 143 2.72 13.79 12.61
C LEU A 143 2.73 14.61 13.90
N ARG A 144 1.99 15.72 13.96
CA ARG A 144 1.90 16.57 15.16
C ARG A 144 0.98 15.99 16.22
N ASP A 145 -0.17 15.46 15.81
CA ASP A 145 -1.14 14.90 16.76
C ASP A 145 -0.91 13.41 17.04
N GLY A 146 -0.01 12.75 16.31
CA GLY A 146 0.26 11.32 16.43
C GLY A 146 -0.93 10.44 16.03
N LYS A 147 -1.90 10.96 15.25
CA LYS A 147 -3.13 10.22 14.92
C LYS A 147 -2.93 9.39 13.66
N VAL A 148 -3.51 8.19 13.67
CA VAL A 148 -3.58 7.31 12.51
C VAL A 148 -5.04 7.00 12.21
N ILE A 149 -5.51 7.41 11.03
CA ILE A 149 -6.82 7.08 10.48
C ILE A 149 -6.63 6.08 9.36
N CYS A 150 -7.42 5.01 9.33
CA CYS A 150 -7.25 3.97 8.32
C CYS A 150 -8.58 3.41 7.82
N SER A 151 -8.55 2.86 6.61
CA SER A 151 -9.66 2.09 6.06
C SER A 151 -9.87 0.78 6.82
N LYS A 152 -11.06 0.18 6.68
CA LYS A 152 -11.42 -1.04 7.43
C LYS A 152 -10.38 -2.16 7.29
N LYS A 153 -9.81 -2.34 6.09
CA LYS A 153 -8.82 -3.38 5.79
C LYS A 153 -7.43 -3.10 6.39
N ALA A 154 -7.09 -1.82 6.65
CA ALA A 154 -5.83 -1.43 7.28
C ALA A 154 -5.85 -1.48 8.83
N LYS A 155 -7.00 -1.72 9.47
CA LYS A 155 -7.11 -1.69 10.94
C LYS A 155 -6.10 -2.61 11.66
N LYS A 156 -5.85 -3.81 11.11
CA LYS A 156 -4.94 -4.80 11.73
C LYS A 156 -3.47 -4.36 11.70
N ILE A 157 -3.11 -3.50 10.74
CA ILE A 157 -1.74 -3.01 10.56
C ILE A 157 -1.56 -1.59 11.09
N LYS A 158 -2.59 -0.97 11.68
CA LYS A 158 -2.58 0.43 12.14
C LYS A 158 -1.37 0.75 13.04
N SER A 159 -1.11 -0.07 14.05
CA SER A 159 -0.04 0.15 15.04
C SER A 159 1.36 0.16 14.41
N PHE A 160 1.55 -0.51 13.29
CA PHE A 160 2.81 -0.48 12.55
C PHE A 160 3.18 0.93 12.09
N TYR A 161 2.18 1.77 11.78
CA TYR A 161 2.35 3.10 11.19
C TYR A 161 2.34 4.23 12.20
N GLU A 162 2.16 3.95 13.49
CA GLU A 162 2.12 4.99 14.52
C GLU A 162 3.46 5.77 14.55
N PRO A 163 3.41 7.12 14.55
CA PRO A 163 4.57 8.00 14.61
C PRO A 163 5.50 7.70 15.80
#